data_AF-A0A349K2W4-F1
#
_entry.id   AF-A0A349K2W4-F1
#
_cell.length_a   1.000
_cell.length_b   1.000
_cell.length_c   1.000
_cell.angle_alpha   90.00
_cell.angle_beta   90.00
_cell.angle_gamma   90.00
#
_symmetry.space_group_name_H-M   'P 1'
#
loop_
_entity.id
_entity.type
_entity.pdbx_description
1 polymer ?
#
loop_
_entity_poly.entity_id
_entity_poly.type
_entity_poly.pdbx_seq_one_letter_code
_entity_poly.pdbx_strand_id
1 'polypeptide(L)' 'MCRARLHLPVLVSILFLAAALLPMFRSGAVNEEETTPGDAPFLVVLGIAQDAGYPQAGCRKECCADAWAEPGKRRHAVTV' A
#
# COMPACT_ATOMS: atom_id res chain seq x y z
N MET A 1 53.91 30.38 11.04
CA MET A 1 52.44 30.54 11.22
C MET A 1 51.84 30.21 9.85
N CYS A 2 50.92 29.29 9.57
CA CYS A 2 50.04 28.43 10.36
C CYS A 2 50.02 27.03 9.70
N ARG A 3 50.02 25.97 10.52
CA ARG A 3 49.90 24.58 10.06
C ARG A 3 48.48 24.34 9.52
N ALA A 4 48.32 24.12 8.22
CA ALA A 4 47.13 23.54 7.62
C ALA A 4 46.96 22.03 7.97
N ARG A 5 47.36 21.60 9.18
CA ARG A 5 47.32 20.20 9.64
C ARG A 5 46.03 19.83 10.36
N LEU A 6 45.06 20.75 10.46
CA LEU A 6 43.76 20.50 11.10
C LEU A 6 42.69 20.08 10.09
N HIS A 7 42.85 20.39 8.80
CA HIS A 7 41.83 20.09 7.78
C HIS A 7 41.91 18.66 7.25
N LEU A 8 43.09 18.05 7.18
CA LEU A 8 43.24 16.70 6.65
C LEU A 8 42.57 15.61 7.53
N PRO A 9 42.77 15.56 8.86
CA PRO A 9 42.10 14.54 9.68
C PRO A 9 40.58 14.77 9.75
N VAL A 10 40.13 16.03 9.71
CA VAL A 10 38.71 16.37 9.69
C VAL A 10 38.05 15.98 8.38
N LEU A 11 38.70 16.22 7.23
CA LEU A 11 38.23 15.78 5.91
C LEU A 11 38.14 14.26 5.82
N VAL A 12 39.14 13.53 6.33
CA VAL A 12 39.15 12.07 6.37
C VAL A 12 38.00 11.54 7.24
N SER A 13 37.77 12.13 8.42
CA SER A 13 36.64 11.76 9.27
C SER A 13 35.28 12.04 8.63
N ILE A 14 35.11 13.18 7.95
CA ILE A 14 33.87 13.52 7.24
C ILE A 14 33.61 12.53 6.10
N LEU A 15 34.64 12.20 5.31
CA LEU A 15 34.51 11.23 4.21
C LEU A 15 34.13 9.84 4.72
N PHE A 16 34.71 9.42 5.85
CA PHE A 16 34.43 8.13 6.48
C PHE A 16 33.01 8.06 7.04
N LEU A 17 32.54 9.13 7.70
CA LEU A 17 31.16 9.22 8.19
C LEU A 17 30.14 9.23 7.05
N ALA A 18 30.41 9.95 5.96
CA ALA A 18 29.55 9.96 4.78
C ALA A 18 29.47 8.57 4.13
N ALA A 19 30.61 7.88 3.98
CA ALA A 19 30.69 6.50 3.48
C ALA A 19 29.93 5.49 4.38
N ALA A 20 29.99 5.66 5.70
CA ALA A 20 29.27 4.82 6.66
C ALA A 20 27.75 5.07 6.67
N LEU A 21 27.30 6.27 6.29
CA LEU A 21 25.87 6.62 6.20
C LEU A 21 25.24 6.33 4.83
N LEU A 22 26.05 6.21 3.77
CA LEU A 22 25.62 5.80 2.42
C LEU A 22 24.76 4.51 2.36
N PRO A 23 25.02 3.42 3.12
CA PRO A 23 24.18 2.23 3.09
C PRO A 23 22.80 2.41 3.75
N MET A 24 22.57 3.45 4.55
CA MET A 24 21.25 3.77 5.12
C MET A 24 20.29 4.32 4.06
N PHE A 25 20.82 4.84 2.94
CA PHE A 25 20.07 5.35 1.79
C PHE A 25 19.91 4.31 0.66
N ARG A 26 20.32 3.05 0.88
CA ARG A 26 19.85 1.97 0.01
C ARG A 26 18.35 1.80 0.27
N SER A 27 17.53 2.53 -0.50
CA SER A 27 16.16 2.09 -0.81
C SER A 27 16.24 0.60 -1.05
N GLY A 28 15.49 -0.17 -0.26
CA GLY A 28 15.42 -1.62 -0.43
C GLY A 28 15.25 -1.90 -1.92
N ALA A 29 16.25 -2.54 -2.52
CA ALA A 29 16.10 -3.08 -3.84
C ALA A 29 15.02 -4.15 -3.68
N VAL A 30 13.78 -3.79 -4.05
CA VAL A 30 12.72 -4.76 -4.24
C VAL A 30 13.25 -5.63 -5.36
N ASN A 31 13.65 -6.85 -5.02
CA ASN A 31 13.89 -7.85 -6.04
C ASN A 31 12.54 -7.99 -6.75
N GLU A 32 12.49 -7.62 -8.03
CA GLU A 32 11.42 -8.06 -8.91
C GLU A 32 11.63 -9.56 -9.10
N GLU A 33 11.25 -10.32 -8.06
CA GLU A 33 10.98 -11.73 -8.19
C GLU A 33 9.82 -11.82 -9.17
N GLU A 34 10.08 -12.39 -10.33
CA GLU A 34 9.08 -12.62 -11.36
C GLU A 34 8.00 -13.52 -10.74
N THR A 35 6.96 -12.87 -10.22
CA THR A 35 5.87 -13.54 -9.54
C THR A 35 5.08 -14.26 -10.62
N THR A 36 5.12 -15.59 -10.61
CA THR A 36 4.23 -16.34 -11.51
C THR A 36 2.79 -15.94 -11.19
N PRO A 37 1.85 -15.95 -12.16
CA PRO A 37 0.48 -15.46 -11.93
C PRO A 37 -0.27 -16.10 -10.74
N GLY A 38 0.24 -17.17 -10.13
CA GLY A 38 -0.30 -17.81 -8.93
C GLY A 38 0.36 -17.43 -7.60
N ASP A 39 1.52 -16.77 -7.60
CA ASP A 39 2.29 -16.44 -6.38
C ASP A 39 2.00 -15.04 -5.85
N ALA A 40 1.27 -14.21 -6.61
CA ALA A 40 0.90 -12.86 -6.18
C ALA A 40 -0.21 -12.95 -5.12
N PRO A 41 -0.13 -12.15 -4.04
CA PRO A 41 -1.27 -12.03 -3.13
C PRO A 41 -2.47 -11.51 -3.90
N PHE A 42 -3.60 -12.20 -3.79
CA PHE A 42 -4.86 -11.80 -4.41
C PHE A 42 -5.96 -11.67 -3.36
N LEU A 43 -6.95 -10.84 -3.67
CA LEU A 43 -8.10 -10.59 -2.81
C LEU A 43 -9.38 -10.69 -3.63
N VAL A 44 -10.38 -11.38 -3.09
CA VAL A 44 -11.71 -11.49 -3.68
C VAL A 44 -12.72 -10.82 -2.74
N VAL A 45 -13.50 -9.89 -3.28
CA VAL A 45 -14.56 -9.21 -2.55
C VAL A 45 -15.88 -9.96 -2.78
N LEU A 46 -16.32 -10.70 -1.77
CA LEU A 46 -17.57 -11.49 -1.84
C LEU A 46 -18.83 -10.63 -1.62
N GLY A 47 -18.70 -9.52 -0.89
CA GLY A 47 -19.79 -8.61 -0.59
C GLY A 47 -19.29 -7.28 -0.05
N ILE A 48 -20.03 -6.20 -0.32
CA ILE A 48 -19.68 -4.83 0.10
C ILE A 48 -20.82 -4.12 0.85
N ALA A 49 -22.00 -4.73 0.91
CA ALA A 49 -23.11 -4.18 1.69
C ALA A 49 -23.01 -4.64 3.14
N GLN A 50 -23.67 -3.92 4.04
CA GLN A 50 -23.81 -4.35 5.44
C GLN A 50 -24.86 -5.47 5.56
N ASP A 51 -25.02 -6.02 6.76
CA ASP A 51 -25.79 -7.21 7.15
C ASP A 51 -27.04 -7.53 6.29
N ALA A 52 -27.83 -6.52 5.92
CA ALA A 52 -29.07 -6.71 5.19
C ALA A 52 -28.96 -6.69 3.65
N GLY A 53 -27.75 -6.50 3.11
CA GLY A 53 -27.49 -6.36 1.69
C GLY A 53 -27.97 -5.02 1.10
N TYR A 54 -27.86 -4.92 -0.22
CA TYR A 54 -28.47 -3.84 -1.00
C TYR A 54 -29.20 -4.42 -2.22
N PRO A 55 -30.51 -4.18 -2.38
CA PRO A 55 -31.39 -3.48 -1.44
C PRO A 55 -31.68 -4.37 -0.22
N GLN A 56 -31.93 -3.74 0.93
CA GLN A 56 -32.43 -4.45 2.10
C GLN A 56 -33.83 -5.02 1.79
N ALA A 57 -34.09 -6.27 2.19
CA ALA A 57 -35.38 -6.91 1.99
C ALA A 57 -36.53 -6.03 2.50
N GLY A 58 -37.51 -5.74 1.63
CA GLY A 58 -38.67 -4.90 1.97
C GLY A 58 -38.40 -3.39 1.96
N CYS A 59 -37.18 -2.92 1.68
CA CYS A 59 -36.89 -1.50 1.54
C CYS A 59 -37.65 -0.89 0.34
N ARG A 60 -38.50 0.10 0.61
CA ARG A 60 -39.25 0.85 -0.42
C ARG A 60 -38.77 2.30 -0.60
N LYS A 61 -37.66 2.67 0.05
CA LYS A 61 -37.07 4.00 -0.10
C LYS A 61 -36.50 4.15 -1.52
N GLU A 62 -36.44 5.38 -2.00
CA GLU A 62 -35.92 5.72 -3.33
C GLU A 62 -34.49 5.18 -3.55
N CYS A 63 -33.65 5.20 -2.51
CA CYS A 63 -32.30 4.65 -2.59
C CYS A 63 -32.24 3.15 -2.96
N CYS A 64 -33.31 2.39 -2.77
CA CYS A 64 -33.40 0.96 -3.10
C CYS A 64 -34.04 0.71 -4.48
N ALA A 65 -34.69 1.71 -5.09
CA ALA A 65 -35.48 1.54 -6.31
C ALA A 65 -34.65 0.99 -7.48
N ASP A 66 -33.46 1.56 -7.69
CA ASP A 66 -32.51 1.15 -8.70
C ASP A 66 -32.10 -0.32 -8.58
N ALA A 67 -31.82 -0.80 -7.37
CA ALA A 67 -31.38 -2.18 -7.17
C ALA A 67 -32.54 -3.20 -7.18
N TRP A 68 -33.78 -2.72 -7.01
CA TRP A 68 -34.97 -3.52 -7.32
C TRP A 68 -35.18 -3.65 -8.82
N ALA A 69 -35.10 -2.55 -9.56
CA ALA A 69 -35.29 -2.50 -11.00
C ALA A 69 -34.17 -3.22 -11.77
N GLU A 70 -32.93 -3.11 -11.31
CA GLU A 70 -31.74 -3.63 -11.98
C GLU A 70 -30.97 -4.58 -11.06
N PRO A 71 -31.09 -5.92 -11.24
CA PRO A 71 -30.39 -6.90 -10.41
C PRO A 71 -28.86 -6.74 -10.35
N GLY A 72 -28.23 -6.18 -11.38
CA GLY A 72 -26.78 -5.90 -11.40
C GLY A 72 -26.33 -4.79 -10.44
N LYS A 73 -27.27 -3.96 -9.96
CA LYS A 73 -27.00 -2.93 -8.94
C LYS A 73 -27.07 -3.49 -7.51
N ARG A 74 -27.49 -4.74 -7.33
CA ARG A 74 -27.54 -5.38 -6.01
C ARG A 74 -26.14 -5.61 -5.46
N ARG A 75 -26.01 -5.60 -4.15
CA ARG A 75 -24.77 -5.90 -3.43
C ARG A 75 -25.05 -6.89 -2.32
N HIS A 76 -24.21 -7.92 -2.25
CA HIS A 76 -24.26 -8.90 -1.18
C HIS A 76 -23.72 -8.31 0.12
N ALA A 77 -24.26 -8.80 1.23
CA ALA A 77 -23.74 -8.50 2.55
C ALA A 77 -22.28 -8.99 2.64
N VAL A 78 -21.44 -8.21 3.31
CA VAL A 78 -20.09 -8.64 3.67
C VAL A 78 -20.22 -9.86 4.58
N THR A 79 -19.50 -10.92 4.22
CA THR A 79 -19.35 -12.09 5.09
C THR A 79 -18.00 -11.94 5.77
N VAL A 80 -18.00 -11.90 7.11
CA VAL A 80 -16.78 -12.08 7.92
C VAL A 80 -16.44 -13.56 8.04
#